data_AF-A0A8B8S044-F1
#
_entry.id   AF-A0A8B8S044-F1
#
_cell.length_a   1.000
_cell.length_b   1.000
_cell.length_c   1.000
_cell.angle_alpha   90.00
_cell.angle_beta   90.00
_cell.angle_gamma   90.00
#
_symmetry.space_group_name_H-M   'P 1'
#
loop_
_entity.id
_entity.type
_entity.pdbx_description
1 polymer ?
#
loop_
_entity_poly.entity_id
_entity_poly.type
_entity_poly.pdbx_seq_one_letter_code
_entity_poly.pdbx_strand_id
1 'polypeptide(L)'
;MPGGAWGARWGLGQDRGSCPRPEGWALRKEHGLPGPARWGVAPGLDGGAQAWVLERDLRLPPCRVPGEDGSGWLPGPHAGPLPCCSNSLIATNAARLRLIAGPEKRLLEMGLRRAQGPDGGLTASTYSYLGGFDGSSNVLAGQLRGVPVAGTLAHSFVTSFLGTEVPPDPMLAPAAGQGPTVDLAASVETWLERVCAHLGLGVQEPHRGERAAFVAYALAFPRAFQGLLDTYSVRRSGLPNFLAVALALEGLGYQAVGVRLDSGDLLQQAQEIRGVFRTVAAQFRVPWLESVPITVSNSIDEEELARLAQKGSEVNGIGIGTSVVTCPRQPSLGCVYKLVSVGGQPRMKLTEDPEKQTLPGSKAAFRLLGSNGSLLMDVLQLAEEPPPQAGQELRVWPRGAQESCTVRPAHVEPLLRLWVQQGQLCEPLPSLAESRAFAQLSLSRLSPAHRRLEQPELYQVALSEKLQALVDKLSASSPRESPMVGAA
;
A
#
# COMPACT_ATOMS: atom_id res chain seq x y z
N MET A 1 58.11 -21.64 8.59
CA MET A 1 58.58 -21.31 7.22
C MET A 1 58.09 -22.42 6.30
N PRO A 2 57.53 -22.11 5.12
CA PRO A 2 56.09 -21.88 4.86
C PRO A 2 55.54 -22.85 3.79
N GLY A 3 54.28 -22.85 3.35
CA GLY A 3 53.10 -21.98 3.49
C GLY A 3 51.88 -22.71 2.90
N GLY A 4 50.67 -22.16 2.75
CA GLY A 4 50.06 -20.89 3.09
C GLY A 4 48.58 -21.03 2.73
N ALA A 5 47.69 -20.87 3.71
CA ALA A 5 46.24 -20.94 3.52
C ALA A 5 45.66 -19.52 3.65
N TRP A 6 45.03 -19.05 2.59
CA TRP A 6 44.28 -17.79 2.58
C TRP A 6 42.87 -18.05 3.12
N GLY A 7 42.69 -17.83 4.42
CA GLY A 7 41.38 -17.69 5.05
C GLY A 7 41.12 -16.22 5.38
N ALA A 8 40.15 -15.60 4.72
CA ALA A 8 39.68 -14.27 5.10
C ALA A 8 38.81 -14.39 6.37
N ARG A 9 39.38 -14.02 7.51
CA ARG A 9 38.65 -13.80 8.78
C ARG A 9 37.90 -12.48 8.70
N TRP A 10 36.61 -12.52 9.02
CA TRP A 10 35.83 -11.34 9.40
C TRP A 10 36.29 -10.89 10.78
N GLY A 11 36.95 -9.73 10.83
CA GLY A 11 37.29 -9.06 12.09
C GLY A 11 36.04 -8.44 12.71
N LEU A 12 35.58 -9.01 13.82
CA LEU A 12 34.72 -8.33 14.78
C LEU A 12 35.57 -7.30 15.54
N GLY A 13 35.52 -6.05 15.10
CA GLY A 13 35.98 -4.92 15.88
C GLY A 13 35.02 -4.69 17.04
N GLN A 14 35.43 -5.10 18.24
CA GLN A 14 34.88 -4.59 19.50
C GLN A 14 35.38 -3.16 19.67
N ASP A 15 34.49 -2.17 19.52
CA ASP A 15 34.66 -0.87 20.16
C ASP A 15 33.51 -0.64 21.15
N ARG A 16 33.90 -0.57 22.42
CA ARG A 16 33.04 -0.29 23.56
C ARG A 16 32.78 1.21 23.62
N GLY A 17 31.63 1.64 23.13
CA GLY A 17 31.04 2.96 23.42
C GLY A 17 29.76 2.78 24.22
N SER A 18 29.85 2.89 25.54
CA SER A 18 28.73 2.83 26.47
C SER A 18 27.76 3.99 26.23
N CYS A 19 26.58 3.71 25.68
CA CYS A 19 25.47 4.66 25.64
C CYS A 19 24.77 4.65 27.02
N PRO A 20 24.60 5.78 27.72
CA PRO A 20 23.97 5.80 29.03
C PRO A 20 22.47 5.53 28.89
N ARG A 21 21.96 4.56 29.66
CA ARG A 21 20.53 4.48 29.96
C ARG A 21 20.16 5.69 30.82
N PRO A 22 19.13 6.49 30.49
CA PRO A 22 18.56 7.39 31.46
C PRO A 22 17.74 6.56 32.43
N GLU A 23 18.25 6.47 33.65
CA GLU A 23 17.55 6.03 34.85
C GLU A 23 16.26 6.85 35.05
N GLY A 24 15.31 6.26 35.77
CA GLY A 24 13.98 6.80 36.00
C GLY A 24 13.97 8.21 36.56
N TRP A 25 13.16 9.06 35.95
CA TRP A 25 12.79 10.35 36.54
C TRP A 25 11.51 10.16 37.34
N ALA A 26 11.69 10.26 38.66
CA ALA A 26 10.62 10.27 39.65
C ALA A 26 9.66 11.44 39.41
N LEU A 27 8.36 11.15 39.56
CA LEU A 27 7.29 12.14 39.63
C LEU A 27 7.50 13.09 40.82
N ARG A 28 7.83 14.36 40.53
CA ARG A 28 7.49 15.47 41.43
C ARG A 28 6.19 16.12 40.94
N LYS A 29 5.17 16.10 41.80
CA LYS A 29 4.03 17.01 41.74
C LYS A 29 4.53 18.44 42.00
N GLU A 30 4.14 19.41 41.17
CA GLU A 30 3.33 20.56 41.62
C GLU A 30 2.96 21.54 40.48
N HIS A 31 1.68 21.92 40.52
CA HIS A 31 0.97 23.12 40.03
C HIS A 31 0.99 23.56 38.54
N GLY A 32 -0.21 23.49 37.94
CA GLY A 32 -0.62 24.28 36.77
C GLY A 32 -0.97 23.47 35.51
N LEU A 33 -1.99 22.60 35.56
CA LEU A 33 -2.32 21.67 34.45
C LEU A 33 -2.87 22.39 33.20
N PRO A 34 -2.28 22.19 31.99
CA PRO A 34 -2.82 22.69 30.73
C PRO A 34 -3.98 21.82 30.19
N GLY A 35 -5.00 22.48 29.63
CA GLY A 35 -6.13 21.83 28.96
C GLY A 35 -5.75 21.17 27.62
N PRO A 36 -6.57 20.23 27.09
CA PRO A 36 -6.18 19.34 25.99
C PRO A 36 -6.06 20.05 24.64
N ALA A 37 -4.99 19.74 23.89
CA ALA A 37 -4.88 19.95 22.45
C ALA A 37 -5.69 18.87 21.72
N ARG A 38 -6.50 19.26 20.72
CA ARG A 38 -7.23 18.32 19.85
C ARG A 38 -6.55 18.26 18.50
N TRP A 39 -6.42 17.05 17.97
CA TRP A 39 -5.84 16.75 16.66
C TRP A 39 -6.96 16.26 15.74
N GLY A 40 -7.04 16.78 14.51
CA GLY A 40 -8.06 16.40 13.54
C GLY A 40 -7.60 16.60 12.10
N VAL A 41 -8.11 15.76 11.20
CA VAL A 41 -7.87 15.79 9.75
C VAL A 41 -9.19 16.16 9.05
N ALA A 42 -9.30 17.37 8.50
CA ALA A 42 -10.47 17.82 7.76
C ALA A 42 -10.17 17.84 6.24
N PRO A 43 -11.14 17.60 5.35
CA PRO A 43 -10.95 17.85 3.93
C PRO A 43 -10.84 19.36 3.65
N GLY A 44 -9.90 19.77 2.81
CA GLY A 44 -9.74 21.13 2.28
C GLY A 44 -9.04 21.08 0.91
N LEU A 45 -9.59 21.73 -0.10
CA LEU A 45 -9.04 21.70 -1.47
C LEU A 45 -7.79 22.59 -1.56
N ASP A 46 -6.64 22.04 -1.94
CA ASP A 46 -5.48 22.81 -2.39
C ASP A 46 -5.18 22.32 -3.83
N GLY A 47 -5.59 23.11 -4.83
CA GLY A 47 -5.37 22.84 -6.26
C GLY A 47 -6.06 21.58 -6.80
N GLY A 48 -7.34 21.68 -7.18
CA GLY A 48 -8.05 20.68 -8.00
C GLY A 48 -8.28 19.28 -7.38
N ALA A 49 -7.62 18.95 -6.28
CA ALA A 49 -7.81 17.74 -5.50
C ALA A 49 -8.22 18.11 -4.08
N GLN A 50 -9.20 17.42 -3.50
CA GLN A 50 -9.53 17.56 -2.07
C GLN A 50 -8.28 17.19 -1.28
N ALA A 51 -7.54 18.19 -0.79
CA ALA A 51 -6.45 17.97 0.13
C ALA A 51 -7.00 17.70 1.54
N TRP A 52 -6.15 17.20 2.41
CA TRP A 52 -6.50 16.99 3.82
C TRP A 52 -5.72 18.00 4.64
N VAL A 53 -6.43 18.79 5.46
CA VAL A 53 -5.88 19.78 6.37
C VAL A 53 -5.81 19.18 7.77
N LEU A 54 -4.60 19.05 8.29
CA LEU A 54 -4.39 18.73 9.70
C LEU A 54 -4.40 20.05 10.50
N GLU A 55 -5.30 20.14 11.47
CA GLU A 55 -5.56 21.39 12.20
C GLU A 55 -4.94 21.38 13.60
N ARG A 56 -4.38 22.52 14.01
CA ARG A 56 -3.91 22.75 15.39
C ARG A 56 -4.72 23.86 16.05
N ASP A 57 -5.26 23.55 17.23
CA ASP A 57 -5.89 24.51 18.14
C ASP A 57 -5.01 24.68 19.39
N LEU A 58 -4.46 25.88 19.58
CA LEU A 58 -3.64 26.22 20.75
C LEU A 58 -4.50 27.00 21.75
N ARG A 59 -4.79 26.44 22.92
CA ARG A 59 -5.65 27.07 23.94
C ARG A 59 -5.00 28.22 24.72
N LEU A 60 -3.69 28.46 24.54
CA LEU A 60 -2.97 29.57 25.19
C LEU A 60 -2.41 30.55 24.14
N PRO A 61 -2.45 31.87 24.38
CA PRO A 61 -1.70 32.83 23.56
C PRO A 61 -0.19 32.60 23.71
N PRO A 62 0.64 32.97 22.73
CA PRO A 62 2.09 32.86 22.83
C PRO A 62 2.60 33.84 23.90
N CYS A 63 2.64 33.39 25.15
CA CYS A 63 3.43 34.06 26.17
C CYS A 63 4.89 33.64 25.97
N ARG A 64 5.75 34.65 25.79
CA ARG A 64 7.20 34.49 25.89
C ARG A 64 7.49 34.03 27.32
N VAL A 65 7.68 32.73 27.53
CA VAL A 65 8.25 32.23 28.80
C VAL A 65 9.75 32.53 28.72
N PRO A 66 10.30 33.42 29.56
CA PRO A 66 11.74 33.61 29.61
C PRO A 66 12.33 32.36 30.29
N GLY A 67 13.05 31.53 29.53
CA GLY A 67 13.85 30.44 30.10
C GLY A 67 13.51 29.01 29.65
N GLU A 68 12.53 28.81 28.78
CA GLU A 68 12.33 27.50 28.13
C GLU A 68 12.70 27.59 26.66
N ASP A 69 13.73 26.85 26.27
CA ASP A 69 14.14 26.66 24.89
C ASP A 69 12.91 26.29 24.05
N GLY A 70 12.66 27.01 22.95
CA GLY A 70 11.44 27.01 22.12
C GLY A 70 11.09 25.70 21.41
N SER A 71 11.19 24.57 22.10
CA SER A 71 10.96 23.20 21.66
C SER A 71 9.48 22.80 21.65
N GLY A 72 8.59 23.56 22.31
CA GLY A 72 7.14 23.28 22.32
C GLY A 72 6.39 23.54 20.99
N TRP A 73 7.07 24.13 20.00
CA TRP A 73 6.48 24.50 18.71
C TRP A 73 6.45 23.36 17.71
N LEU A 74 7.47 22.49 17.76
CA LEU A 74 7.68 21.44 16.78
C LEU A 74 7.23 20.10 17.38
N PRO A 75 6.17 19.44 16.87
CA PRO A 75 6.24 17.99 16.88
C PRO A 75 7.57 17.64 16.18
N GLY A 76 8.44 16.86 16.83
CA GLY A 76 9.70 16.45 16.22
C GLY A 76 9.48 15.85 14.82
N PRO A 77 10.51 15.69 13.99
CA PRO A 77 10.37 15.18 12.61
C PRO A 77 9.63 13.83 12.51
N HIS A 78 9.54 13.06 13.61
CA HIS A 78 8.77 11.81 13.72
C HIS A 78 7.28 11.98 14.05
N ALA A 79 6.83 13.16 14.48
CA ALA A 79 5.45 13.48 14.86
C ALA A 79 4.81 14.55 13.96
N GLY A 80 5.51 15.01 12.92
CA GLY A 80 4.94 15.89 11.90
C GLY A 80 3.90 15.17 11.02
N PRO A 81 3.03 15.89 10.29
CA PRO A 81 2.02 15.34 9.38
C PRO A 81 2.61 14.70 8.10
N LEU A 82 3.92 14.75 7.91
CA LEU A 82 4.59 14.23 6.71
C LEU A 82 4.38 12.72 6.47
N PRO A 83 4.42 11.83 7.48
CA PRO A 83 4.21 10.40 7.27
C PRO A 83 2.77 10.09 6.81
N CYS A 84 1.74 10.76 7.36
CA CYS A 84 0.36 10.45 6.98
C CYS A 84 0.04 10.81 5.51
N CYS A 85 0.74 11.80 4.95
CA CYS A 85 0.56 12.19 3.55
C CYS A 85 1.04 11.08 2.60
N SER A 86 2.23 10.53 2.84
CA SER A 86 2.78 9.43 2.04
C SER A 86 1.95 8.16 2.20
N ASN A 87 1.54 7.84 3.43
CA ASN A 87 0.75 6.64 3.73
C ASN A 87 -0.62 6.65 3.04
N SER A 88 -1.31 7.78 3.11
CA SER A 88 -2.60 7.98 2.43
C SER A 88 -2.45 7.94 0.92
N LEU A 89 -1.35 8.47 0.37
CA LEU A 89 -1.07 8.41 -1.06
C LEU A 89 -0.94 6.96 -1.53
N ILE A 90 -0.13 6.15 -0.85
CA ILE A 90 0.10 4.74 -1.20
C ILE A 90 -1.19 3.92 -1.06
N ALA A 91 -1.94 4.12 0.03
CA ALA A 91 -3.23 3.44 0.22
C ALA A 91 -4.24 3.80 -0.87
N THR A 92 -4.31 5.07 -1.27
CA THR A 92 -5.20 5.55 -2.33
C THR A 92 -4.79 4.99 -3.68
N ASN A 93 -3.50 5.00 -4.00
CA ASN A 93 -2.98 4.42 -5.23
C ASN A 93 -3.25 2.91 -5.29
N ALA A 94 -3.03 2.17 -4.20
CA ALA A 94 -3.36 0.76 -4.11
C ALA A 94 -4.87 0.48 -4.29
N ALA A 95 -5.74 1.35 -3.76
CA ALA A 95 -7.18 1.26 -3.99
C ALA A 95 -7.55 1.49 -5.47
N ARG A 96 -6.92 2.46 -6.14
CA ARG A 96 -7.10 2.68 -7.59
C ARG A 96 -6.68 1.46 -8.40
N LEU A 97 -5.50 0.90 -8.12
CA LEU A 97 -5.02 -0.31 -8.79
C LEU A 97 -5.95 -1.51 -8.52
N ARG A 98 -6.48 -1.65 -7.30
CA ARG A 98 -7.51 -2.67 -7.01
C ARG A 98 -8.79 -2.46 -7.82
N LEU A 99 -9.24 -1.22 -8.02
CA LEU A 99 -10.41 -0.94 -8.87
C LEU A 99 -10.18 -1.36 -10.33
N ILE A 100 -8.98 -1.14 -10.87
CA ILE A 100 -8.60 -1.57 -12.23
C ILE A 100 -8.53 -3.09 -12.32
N ALA A 101 -7.86 -3.73 -11.36
CA ALA A 101 -7.64 -5.18 -11.37
C ALA A 101 -8.91 -6.00 -11.14
N GLY A 102 -9.90 -5.40 -10.48
CA GLY A 102 -11.08 -6.10 -9.99
C GLY A 102 -10.81 -6.99 -8.78
N PRO A 103 -11.84 -7.69 -8.28
CA PRO A 103 -11.74 -8.52 -7.07
C PRO A 103 -11.11 -9.89 -7.31
N GLU A 104 -11.07 -10.38 -8.55
CA GLU A 104 -10.67 -11.76 -8.87
C GLU A 104 -9.16 -11.94 -8.98
N LYS A 105 -8.44 -10.93 -9.48
CA LYS A 105 -6.99 -11.01 -9.68
C LYS A 105 -6.27 -10.82 -8.34
N ARG A 106 -5.29 -11.68 -8.07
CA ARG A 106 -4.45 -11.56 -6.88
C ARG A 106 -3.42 -10.44 -7.09
N LEU A 107 -3.45 -9.41 -6.27
CA LEU A 107 -2.47 -8.31 -6.32
C LEU A 107 -1.40 -8.48 -5.24
N LEU A 108 -0.14 -8.44 -5.64
CA LEU A 108 1.00 -8.56 -4.73
C LEU A 108 1.91 -7.33 -4.81
N GLU A 109 2.30 -6.80 -3.66
CA GLU A 109 3.20 -5.66 -3.55
C GLU A 109 4.66 -6.16 -3.57
N MET A 110 5.41 -5.72 -4.58
CA MET A 110 6.77 -6.18 -4.91
C MET A 110 7.76 -5.01 -5.05
N GLY A 111 7.41 -3.85 -4.49
CA GLY A 111 8.05 -2.56 -4.65
C GLY A 111 9.06 -2.20 -3.56
N LEU A 112 9.26 -3.06 -2.55
CA LEU A 112 10.23 -2.86 -1.46
C LEU A 112 11.57 -2.27 -1.93
N ARG A 113 12.13 -2.79 -3.04
CA ARG A 113 13.42 -2.38 -3.60
C ARG A 113 13.46 -0.94 -4.18
N ARG A 114 12.29 -0.31 -4.35
CA ARG A 114 12.11 1.06 -4.87
C ARG A 114 11.36 1.96 -3.90
N ALA A 115 10.95 1.45 -2.73
CA ALA A 115 10.27 2.25 -1.73
C ALA A 115 11.20 3.34 -1.19
N GLN A 116 10.64 4.50 -0.88
CA GLN A 116 11.41 5.71 -0.57
C GLN A 116 11.74 5.78 0.92
N GLY A 117 13.03 5.79 1.26
CA GLY A 117 13.53 5.93 2.62
C GLY A 117 13.62 4.62 3.42
N PRO A 118 14.24 4.65 4.62
CA PRO A 118 14.52 3.45 5.42
C PRO A 118 13.25 2.73 5.90
N ASP A 119 12.21 3.49 6.28
CA ASP A 119 10.91 2.95 6.68
C ASP A 119 9.92 2.81 5.51
N GLY A 120 10.32 3.25 4.31
CA GLY A 120 9.47 3.29 3.13
C GLY A 120 8.96 1.91 2.74
N GLY A 121 9.81 0.89 2.86
CA GLY A 121 9.44 -0.49 2.57
C GLY A 121 8.30 -1.00 3.46
N LEU A 122 8.46 -0.90 4.78
CA LEU A 122 7.46 -1.33 5.75
C LEU A 122 6.13 -0.59 5.56
N THR A 123 6.24 0.73 5.39
CA THR A 123 5.10 1.62 5.21
C THR A 123 4.36 1.29 3.92
N ALA A 124 5.06 1.22 2.79
CA ALA A 124 4.45 0.95 1.50
C ALA A 124 3.69 -0.37 1.50
N SER A 125 4.32 -1.45 1.96
CA SER A 125 3.68 -2.76 2.05
C SER A 125 2.43 -2.76 2.94
N THR A 126 2.47 -2.05 4.07
CA THR A 126 1.34 -1.95 5.02
C THR A 126 0.15 -1.22 4.38
N TYR A 127 0.41 -0.06 3.77
CA TYR A 127 -0.67 0.77 3.21
C TYR A 127 -1.15 0.30 1.85
N SER A 128 -0.32 -0.41 1.07
CA SER A 128 -0.79 -1.13 -0.13
C SER A 128 -1.77 -2.25 0.23
N TYR A 129 -1.48 -3.01 1.30
CA TYR A 129 -2.41 -4.02 1.81
C TYR A 129 -3.72 -3.40 2.29
N LEU A 130 -3.65 -2.30 3.05
CA LEU A 130 -4.84 -1.55 3.48
C LEU A 130 -5.68 -1.08 2.28
N GLY A 131 -5.03 -0.54 1.25
CA GLY A 131 -5.68 -0.04 0.03
C GLY A 131 -6.36 -1.12 -0.82
N GLY A 132 -5.90 -2.37 -0.74
CA GLY A 132 -6.60 -3.49 -1.38
C GLY A 132 -5.73 -4.63 -1.89
N PHE A 133 -4.40 -4.55 -1.77
CA PHE A 133 -3.50 -5.64 -2.18
C PHE A 133 -3.63 -6.86 -1.27
N ASP A 134 -3.34 -8.06 -1.79
CA ASP A 134 -3.56 -9.33 -1.10
C ASP A 134 -2.36 -9.83 -0.31
N GLY A 135 -1.17 -9.32 -0.63
CA GLY A 135 0.05 -9.65 0.08
C GLY A 135 1.24 -8.81 -0.37
N SER A 136 2.38 -9.04 0.25
CA SER A 136 3.64 -8.33 -0.03
C SER A 136 4.84 -9.27 0.02
N SER A 137 5.91 -8.91 -0.67
CA SER A 137 7.24 -9.54 -0.51
C SER A 137 7.98 -9.14 0.76
N ASN A 138 7.51 -8.11 1.46
CA ASN A 138 8.20 -7.55 2.61
C ASN A 138 7.94 -8.36 3.89
N VAL A 139 8.95 -9.14 4.28
CA VAL A 139 8.91 -9.97 5.50
C VAL A 139 8.74 -9.15 6.78
N LEU A 140 9.25 -7.92 6.83
CA LEU A 140 9.13 -7.05 8.00
C LEU A 140 7.68 -6.59 8.21
N ALA A 141 6.96 -6.33 7.12
CA ALA A 141 5.53 -6.02 7.18
C ALA A 141 4.72 -7.25 7.63
N GLY A 142 5.11 -8.45 7.21
CA GLY A 142 4.55 -9.70 7.74
C GLY A 142 4.78 -9.85 9.24
N GLN A 143 6.01 -9.66 9.69
CA GLN A 143 6.39 -9.81 11.11
C GLN A 143 5.68 -8.79 12.02
N LEU A 144 5.69 -7.51 11.66
CA LEU A 144 5.20 -6.44 12.53
C LEU A 144 3.71 -6.17 12.41
N ARG A 145 3.11 -6.42 11.23
CA ARG A 145 1.75 -5.99 10.90
C ARG A 145 0.84 -7.13 10.43
N GLY A 146 1.35 -8.35 10.33
CA GLY A 146 0.57 -9.52 9.89
C GLY A 146 0.14 -9.46 8.43
N VAL A 147 0.84 -8.66 7.59
CA VAL A 147 0.57 -8.64 6.15
C VAL A 147 0.93 -10.01 5.55
N PRO A 148 0.04 -10.65 4.76
CA PRO A 148 0.35 -11.92 4.11
C PRO A 148 1.60 -11.79 3.25
N VAL A 149 2.61 -12.60 3.55
CA VAL A 149 3.87 -12.61 2.82
C VAL A 149 3.76 -13.56 1.63
N ALA A 150 4.09 -13.06 0.44
CA ALA A 150 4.18 -13.84 -0.77
C ALA A 150 5.41 -13.44 -1.56
N GLY A 151 6.11 -14.42 -2.10
CA GLY A 151 7.33 -14.24 -2.86
C GLY A 151 7.51 -15.39 -3.83
N THR A 152 8.31 -15.14 -4.85
CA THR A 152 8.65 -16.08 -5.92
C THR A 152 10.17 -16.13 -6.05
N LEU A 153 10.67 -16.99 -6.91
CA LEU A 153 12.09 -17.12 -7.25
C LEU A 153 12.68 -15.83 -7.84
N ALA A 154 13.95 -15.52 -7.55
CA ALA A 154 14.66 -14.41 -8.18
C ALA A 154 15.47 -14.90 -9.39
N HIS A 155 15.66 -14.05 -10.41
CA HIS A 155 16.55 -14.38 -11.54
C HIS A 155 17.98 -14.67 -11.07
N SER A 156 18.48 -13.94 -10.06
CA SER A 156 19.81 -14.17 -9.51
C SER A 156 20.02 -15.59 -8.96
N PHE A 157 18.96 -16.20 -8.42
CA PHE A 157 19.01 -17.59 -7.98
C PHE A 157 19.17 -18.51 -9.19
N VAL A 158 18.34 -18.36 -10.22
CA VAL A 158 18.40 -19.19 -11.44
C VAL A 158 19.76 -19.05 -12.14
N THR A 159 20.26 -17.82 -12.30
CA THR A 159 21.53 -17.56 -12.99
C THR A 159 22.77 -17.96 -12.19
N SER A 160 22.62 -18.34 -10.91
CA SER A 160 23.75 -18.79 -10.10
C SER A 160 24.17 -20.23 -10.40
N PHE A 161 23.38 -20.97 -11.18
CA PHE A 161 23.62 -22.37 -11.54
C PHE A 161 24.18 -22.49 -12.96
N LEU A 162 25.27 -23.25 -13.10
CA LEU A 162 25.96 -23.57 -14.34
C LEU A 162 25.41 -24.84 -15.00
N GLY A 163 24.69 -25.69 -14.24
CA GLY A 163 24.15 -26.97 -14.68
C GLY A 163 25.07 -28.16 -14.46
N THR A 164 26.19 -27.97 -13.75
CA THR A 164 27.10 -29.03 -13.30
C THR A 164 26.95 -29.32 -11.80
N GLU A 165 26.10 -28.56 -11.11
CA GLU A 165 25.88 -28.72 -9.68
C GLU A 165 25.22 -30.06 -9.38
N VAL A 166 25.76 -30.77 -8.39
CA VAL A 166 25.15 -31.95 -7.81
C VAL A 166 24.68 -31.57 -6.41
N PRO A 167 23.37 -31.66 -6.11
CA PRO A 167 22.88 -31.43 -4.75
C PRO A 167 23.60 -32.39 -3.79
N PRO A 168 24.08 -31.92 -2.62
CA PRO A 168 24.71 -32.79 -1.64
C PRO A 168 23.80 -33.96 -1.23
N ASP A 169 22.48 -33.72 -1.22
CA ASP A 169 21.45 -34.72 -1.09
C ASP A 169 20.37 -34.48 -2.16
N PRO A 170 20.32 -35.27 -3.24
CA PRO A 170 19.30 -35.15 -4.29
C PRO A 170 18.02 -35.90 -3.95
N MET A 171 17.94 -36.54 -2.78
CA MET A 171 16.86 -37.44 -2.42
C MET A 171 15.65 -36.66 -1.88
N LEU A 172 14.47 -36.91 -2.45
CA LEU A 172 13.20 -36.35 -1.98
C LEU A 172 12.29 -37.44 -1.47
N ALA A 173 11.75 -37.24 -0.26
CA ALA A 173 10.78 -38.15 0.35
C ALA A 173 9.37 -37.93 -0.22
N PRO A 174 8.56 -38.99 -0.39
CA PRO A 174 7.16 -38.87 -0.78
C PRO A 174 6.35 -37.99 0.18
N ALA A 175 5.36 -37.26 -0.34
CA ALA A 175 4.54 -36.32 0.43
C ALA A 175 3.74 -36.98 1.57
N ALA A 176 3.43 -38.27 1.43
CA ALA A 176 2.75 -39.08 2.44
C ALA A 176 3.68 -39.53 3.60
N GLY A 177 4.99 -39.32 3.49
CA GLY A 177 5.98 -39.72 4.49
C GLY A 177 6.26 -41.23 4.55
N GLN A 178 5.65 -42.02 3.66
CA GLN A 178 5.86 -43.46 3.54
C GLN A 178 6.45 -43.78 2.17
N GLY A 179 7.46 -44.66 2.13
CA GLY A 179 8.10 -45.12 0.90
C GLY A 179 9.56 -44.70 0.76
N PRO A 180 10.27 -45.24 -0.26
CA PRO A 180 11.66 -44.88 -0.52
C PRO A 180 11.76 -43.43 -0.99
N THR A 181 12.85 -42.77 -0.60
CA THR A 181 13.22 -41.50 -1.20
C THR A 181 13.64 -41.71 -2.66
N VAL A 182 13.40 -40.71 -3.50
CA VAL A 182 13.74 -40.75 -4.93
C VAL A 182 14.76 -39.67 -5.23
N ASP A 183 15.77 -39.99 -6.05
CA ASP A 183 16.66 -38.98 -6.63
C ASP A 183 15.85 -38.09 -7.57
N LEU A 184 15.53 -36.87 -7.10
CA LEU A 184 14.69 -35.95 -7.84
C LEU A 184 15.38 -35.50 -9.14
N ALA A 185 16.69 -35.27 -9.11
CA ALA A 185 17.43 -34.80 -10.28
C ALA A 185 17.37 -35.84 -11.41
N ALA A 186 17.61 -37.11 -11.08
CA ALA A 186 17.51 -38.21 -12.03
C ALA A 186 16.09 -38.37 -12.59
N SER A 187 15.07 -38.29 -11.71
CA SER A 187 13.67 -38.36 -12.15
C SER A 187 13.29 -37.21 -13.09
N VAL A 188 13.83 -36.02 -12.85
CA VAL A 188 13.56 -34.83 -13.68
C VAL A 188 14.17 -34.97 -15.07
N GLU A 189 15.36 -35.55 -15.23
CA GLU A 189 15.93 -35.83 -16.56
C GLU A 189 15.03 -36.78 -17.36
N THR A 190 14.51 -37.85 -16.72
CA THR A 190 13.57 -38.77 -17.39
C THR A 190 12.27 -38.07 -17.81
N TRP A 191 11.74 -37.18 -16.96
CA TRP A 191 10.53 -36.41 -17.32
C TRP A 191 10.80 -35.37 -18.40
N LEU A 192 11.99 -34.77 -18.43
CA LEU A 192 12.38 -33.80 -19.43
C LEU A 192 12.33 -34.41 -20.84
N GLU A 193 12.83 -35.63 -21.02
CA GLU A 193 12.77 -36.33 -22.32
C GLU A 193 11.32 -36.44 -22.82
N ARG A 194 10.39 -36.82 -21.94
CA ARG A 194 8.97 -37.00 -22.26
C ARG A 194 8.30 -35.66 -22.57
N VAL A 195 8.63 -34.62 -21.80
CA VAL A 195 8.11 -33.26 -22.02
C VAL A 195 8.62 -32.69 -23.34
N CYS A 196 9.92 -32.79 -23.61
CA CYS A 196 10.52 -32.34 -24.86
C CYS A 196 9.93 -33.05 -26.07
N ALA A 197 9.71 -34.37 -25.99
CA ALA A 197 9.04 -35.13 -27.04
C ALA A 197 7.61 -34.61 -27.32
N HIS A 198 6.84 -34.31 -26.27
CA HIS A 198 5.48 -33.74 -26.41
C HIS A 198 5.48 -32.32 -26.97
N LEU A 199 6.46 -31.50 -26.58
CA LEU A 199 6.58 -30.10 -27.01
C LEU A 199 7.28 -29.93 -28.37
N GLY A 200 7.81 -31.02 -28.96
CA GLY A 200 8.58 -30.96 -30.21
C GLY A 200 9.93 -30.26 -30.08
N LEU A 201 10.59 -30.41 -28.91
CA LEU A 201 11.89 -29.82 -28.60
C LEU A 201 12.98 -30.91 -28.51
N GLY A 202 14.22 -30.54 -28.83
CA GLY A 202 15.39 -31.33 -28.48
C GLY A 202 15.68 -31.26 -26.98
N VAL A 203 16.04 -32.39 -26.36
CA VAL A 203 16.32 -32.50 -24.91
C VAL A 203 17.52 -31.64 -24.47
N GLN A 204 18.39 -31.29 -25.40
CA GLN A 204 19.54 -30.40 -25.21
C GLN A 204 19.18 -28.90 -25.20
N GLU A 205 17.97 -28.52 -25.61
CA GLU A 205 17.58 -27.10 -25.69
C GLU A 205 17.31 -26.47 -24.31
N PRO A 206 16.59 -27.12 -23.37
CA PRO A 206 16.33 -26.54 -22.07
C PRO A 206 17.61 -26.37 -21.25
N HIS A 207 17.81 -25.15 -20.73
CA HIS A 207 19.05 -24.77 -20.06
C HIS A 207 19.27 -25.61 -18.79
N ARG A 208 20.43 -26.28 -18.72
CA ARG A 208 20.76 -27.19 -17.62
C ARG A 208 20.86 -26.48 -16.27
N GLY A 209 21.45 -25.29 -16.24
CA GLY A 209 21.52 -24.48 -15.01
C GLY A 209 20.14 -24.06 -14.50
N GLU A 210 19.19 -23.76 -15.41
CA GLU A 210 17.83 -23.41 -15.01
C GLU A 210 17.10 -24.60 -14.40
N ARG A 211 17.31 -25.79 -14.99
CA ARG A 211 16.81 -27.05 -14.45
C ARG A 211 17.40 -27.36 -13.07
N ALA A 212 18.72 -27.22 -12.90
CA ALA A 212 19.39 -27.42 -11.62
C ALA A 212 18.83 -26.48 -10.54
N ALA A 213 18.60 -25.21 -10.89
CA ALA A 213 17.97 -24.25 -9.99
C ALA A 213 16.55 -24.68 -9.57
N PHE A 214 15.72 -25.13 -10.52
CA PHE A 214 14.37 -25.60 -10.20
C PHE A 214 14.37 -26.87 -9.35
N VAL A 215 15.27 -27.82 -9.61
CA VAL A 215 15.45 -29.02 -8.77
C VAL A 215 15.87 -28.60 -7.35
N ALA A 216 16.86 -27.71 -7.21
CA ALA A 216 17.29 -27.22 -5.92
C ALA A 216 16.15 -26.52 -5.15
N TYR A 217 15.34 -25.72 -5.84
CA TYR A 217 14.16 -25.09 -5.25
C TYR A 217 13.09 -26.11 -4.84
N ALA A 218 12.85 -27.13 -5.66
CA ALA A 218 11.90 -28.20 -5.37
C ALA A 218 12.33 -29.08 -4.19
N LEU A 219 13.63 -29.35 -4.03
CA LEU A 219 14.17 -30.06 -2.86
C LEU A 219 13.91 -29.28 -1.57
N ALA A 220 14.11 -27.95 -1.60
CA ALA A 220 13.87 -27.10 -0.43
C ALA A 220 12.38 -26.84 -0.15
N PHE A 221 11.56 -26.72 -1.21
CA PHE A 221 10.16 -26.31 -1.13
C PHE A 221 9.22 -27.21 -1.95
N PRO A 222 9.16 -28.53 -1.67
CA PRO A 222 8.42 -29.47 -2.52
C PRO A 222 6.90 -29.20 -2.53
N ARG A 223 6.35 -28.67 -1.43
CA ARG A 223 4.92 -28.28 -1.32
C ARG A 223 4.61 -26.88 -1.87
N ALA A 224 5.63 -26.11 -2.24
CA ALA A 224 5.50 -24.72 -2.67
C ALA A 224 6.35 -24.41 -3.91
N PHE A 225 6.63 -25.44 -4.73
CA PHE A 225 7.45 -25.31 -5.91
C PHE A 225 6.81 -24.36 -6.93
N GLN A 226 7.59 -23.39 -7.40
CA GLN A 226 7.19 -22.41 -8.41
C GLN A 226 8.27 -22.33 -9.49
N GLY A 227 7.89 -21.97 -10.72
CA GLY A 227 8.83 -21.79 -11.83
C GLY A 227 8.96 -20.33 -12.27
N LEU A 228 10.18 -19.80 -12.38
CA LEU A 228 10.45 -18.51 -13.03
C LEU A 228 10.86 -18.75 -14.48
N LEU A 229 9.95 -18.51 -15.42
CA LEU A 229 10.06 -19.13 -16.75
C LEU A 229 10.90 -18.34 -17.76
N ASP A 230 11.18 -17.07 -17.49
CA ASP A 230 11.71 -16.13 -18.49
C ASP A 230 13.17 -15.72 -18.23
N THR A 231 13.96 -16.55 -17.54
CA THR A 231 15.39 -16.27 -17.37
C THR A 231 16.17 -16.39 -18.69
N TYR A 232 15.85 -17.40 -19.50
CA TYR A 232 16.50 -17.62 -20.81
C TYR A 232 15.50 -17.58 -21.97
N SER A 233 14.58 -18.54 -21.99
CA SER A 233 13.50 -18.62 -22.99
C SER A 233 12.33 -19.36 -22.39
N VAL A 234 11.16 -18.71 -22.34
CA VAL A 234 9.93 -19.32 -21.80
C VAL A 234 9.63 -20.62 -22.50
N ARG A 235 9.55 -20.61 -23.83
CA ARG A 235 9.11 -21.79 -24.61
C ARG A 235 10.17 -22.88 -24.71
N ARG A 236 11.45 -22.51 -24.88
CA ARG A 236 12.53 -23.48 -25.16
C ARG A 236 13.28 -23.95 -23.91
N SER A 237 13.09 -23.29 -22.76
CA SER A 237 13.84 -23.57 -21.54
C SER A 237 12.97 -23.57 -20.28
N GLY A 238 12.40 -22.43 -19.91
CA GLY A 238 11.74 -22.29 -18.61
C GLY A 238 10.52 -23.21 -18.46
N LEU A 239 9.64 -23.23 -19.46
CA LEU A 239 8.45 -24.07 -19.47
C LEU A 239 8.78 -25.58 -19.50
N PRO A 240 9.64 -26.10 -20.41
CA PRO A 240 9.99 -27.52 -20.38
C PRO A 240 10.68 -27.93 -19.06
N ASN A 241 11.58 -27.11 -18.53
CA ASN A 241 12.22 -27.37 -17.23
C ASN A 241 11.20 -27.37 -16.08
N PHE A 242 10.28 -26.41 -16.05
CA PHE A 242 9.22 -26.35 -15.04
C PHE A 242 8.34 -27.60 -15.09
N LEU A 243 7.89 -28.00 -16.27
CA LEU A 243 7.03 -29.17 -16.45
C LEU A 243 7.74 -30.46 -16.05
N ALA A 244 9.03 -30.61 -16.39
CA ALA A 244 9.82 -31.77 -15.98
C ALA A 244 9.89 -31.90 -14.45
N VAL A 245 10.14 -30.80 -13.74
CA VAL A 245 10.18 -30.79 -12.26
C VAL A 245 8.79 -30.98 -11.66
N ALA A 246 7.76 -30.32 -12.19
CA ALA A 246 6.38 -30.44 -11.72
C ALA A 246 5.84 -31.87 -11.84
N LEU A 247 6.13 -32.57 -12.95
CA LEU A 247 5.72 -33.95 -13.17
C LEU A 247 6.52 -34.95 -12.32
N ALA A 248 7.81 -34.69 -12.08
CA ALA A 248 8.60 -35.48 -11.14
C ALA A 248 8.06 -35.37 -9.70
N LEU A 249 7.68 -34.16 -9.29
CA LEU A 249 7.05 -33.90 -7.99
C LEU A 249 5.68 -34.57 -7.85
N GLU A 250 4.87 -34.59 -8.91
CA GLU A 250 3.58 -35.29 -8.92
C GLU A 250 3.74 -36.79 -8.62
N GLY A 251 4.77 -37.43 -9.18
CA GLY A 251 5.08 -38.83 -8.90
C GLY A 251 5.35 -39.13 -7.42
N LEU A 252 5.69 -38.10 -6.64
CA LEU A 252 5.93 -38.15 -5.19
C LEU A 252 4.75 -37.61 -4.37
N GLY A 253 3.65 -37.22 -5.00
CA GLY A 253 2.46 -36.66 -4.36
C GLY A 253 2.54 -35.17 -4.01
N TYR A 254 3.46 -34.43 -4.64
CA TYR A 254 3.55 -32.97 -4.52
C TYR A 254 3.00 -32.28 -5.76
N GLN A 255 2.47 -31.07 -5.58
CA GLN A 255 1.94 -30.25 -6.68
C GLN A 255 2.69 -28.91 -6.74
N ALA A 256 2.98 -28.47 -7.96
CA ALA A 256 3.52 -27.13 -8.18
C ALA A 256 2.44 -26.07 -7.91
N VAL A 257 2.84 -24.93 -7.33
CA VAL A 257 1.90 -23.90 -6.87
C VAL A 257 1.81 -22.67 -7.78
N GLY A 258 2.65 -22.58 -8.81
CA GLY A 258 2.56 -21.47 -9.77
C GLY A 258 3.77 -21.29 -10.68
N VAL A 259 3.62 -20.41 -11.67
CA VAL A 259 4.71 -19.92 -12.51
C VAL A 259 4.75 -18.39 -12.52
N ARG A 260 5.93 -17.81 -12.79
CA ARG A 260 6.14 -16.38 -12.93
C ARG A 260 6.74 -16.01 -14.29
N LEU A 261 6.25 -14.91 -14.85
CA LEU A 261 6.84 -14.17 -15.98
C LEU A 261 7.20 -12.75 -15.53
N ASP A 262 8.34 -12.23 -15.97
CA ASP A 262 8.82 -10.87 -15.71
C ASP A 262 9.11 -10.07 -17.00
N SER A 263 8.91 -10.63 -18.20
CA SER A 263 9.27 -9.99 -19.46
C SER A 263 8.55 -10.60 -20.67
N GLY A 264 8.47 -9.81 -21.75
CA GLY A 264 7.77 -10.18 -23.00
C GLY A 264 6.32 -9.68 -23.03
N ASP A 265 5.55 -10.18 -24.00
CA ASP A 265 4.10 -9.94 -24.01
C ASP A 265 3.42 -10.89 -23.01
N LEU A 266 3.29 -10.41 -21.78
CA LEU A 266 2.78 -11.16 -20.64
C LEU A 266 1.40 -11.77 -20.88
N LEU A 267 0.52 -11.05 -21.58
CA LEU A 267 -0.84 -11.52 -21.87
C LEU A 267 -0.81 -12.67 -22.87
N GLN A 268 -0.07 -12.52 -23.97
CA GLN A 268 0.10 -13.56 -24.98
C GLN A 268 0.77 -14.80 -24.38
N GLN A 269 1.88 -14.61 -23.65
CA GLN A 269 2.62 -15.70 -23.03
C GLN A 269 1.77 -16.46 -22.01
N ALA A 270 0.93 -15.78 -21.21
CA ALA A 270 0.03 -16.43 -20.28
C ALA A 270 -0.99 -17.35 -20.99
N GLN A 271 -1.54 -16.90 -22.13
CA GLN A 271 -2.44 -17.71 -22.95
C GLN A 271 -1.74 -18.94 -23.53
N GLU A 272 -0.52 -18.76 -24.04
CA GLU A 272 0.29 -19.84 -24.59
C GLU A 272 0.65 -20.89 -23.53
N ILE A 273 1.10 -20.44 -22.36
CA ILE A 273 1.44 -21.30 -21.22
C ILE A 273 0.21 -22.10 -20.78
N ARG A 274 -0.95 -21.45 -20.65
CA ARG A 274 -2.18 -22.17 -20.30
C ARG A 274 -2.54 -23.21 -21.35
N GLY A 275 -2.37 -22.90 -22.64
CA GLY A 275 -2.54 -23.85 -23.74
C GLY A 275 -1.64 -25.08 -23.57
N VAL A 276 -0.36 -24.88 -23.26
CA VAL A 276 0.58 -25.97 -23.00
C VAL A 276 0.20 -26.76 -21.74
N PHE A 277 -0.19 -26.10 -20.66
CA PHE A 277 -0.65 -26.79 -19.44
C PHE A 277 -1.83 -27.72 -19.72
N ARG A 278 -2.82 -27.29 -20.53
CA ARG A 278 -3.95 -28.14 -20.93
C ARG A 278 -3.51 -29.36 -21.74
N THR A 279 -2.61 -29.20 -22.72
CA THR A 279 -2.16 -30.34 -23.54
C THR A 279 -1.33 -31.34 -22.74
N VAL A 280 -0.45 -30.86 -21.87
CA VAL A 280 0.39 -31.69 -21.00
C VAL A 280 -0.47 -32.38 -19.93
N ALA A 281 -1.44 -31.67 -19.33
CA ALA A 281 -2.38 -32.23 -18.37
C ALA A 281 -3.15 -33.42 -18.94
N ALA A 282 -3.67 -33.26 -20.17
CA ALA A 282 -4.36 -34.33 -20.87
C ALA A 282 -3.42 -35.50 -21.21
N GLN A 283 -2.23 -35.21 -21.74
CA GLN A 283 -1.26 -36.21 -22.17
C GLN A 283 -0.75 -37.08 -21.02
N PHE A 284 -0.42 -36.47 -19.88
CA PHE A 284 0.17 -37.15 -18.73
C PHE A 284 -0.84 -37.43 -17.61
N ARG A 285 -2.13 -37.12 -17.81
CA ARG A 285 -3.23 -37.35 -16.87
C ARG A 285 -3.04 -36.64 -15.52
N VAL A 286 -2.63 -35.37 -15.56
CA VAL A 286 -2.37 -34.53 -14.38
C VAL A 286 -3.29 -33.29 -14.38
N PRO A 287 -4.57 -33.44 -14.00
CA PRO A 287 -5.58 -32.39 -14.21
C PRO A 287 -5.32 -31.10 -13.41
N TRP A 288 -4.58 -31.17 -12.29
CA TRP A 288 -4.24 -29.99 -11.49
C TRP A 288 -3.33 -29.00 -12.25
N LEU A 289 -2.58 -29.47 -13.25
CA LEU A 289 -1.67 -28.62 -14.03
C LEU A 289 -2.43 -27.51 -14.78
N GLU A 290 -3.69 -27.78 -15.19
CA GLU A 290 -4.52 -26.81 -15.91
C GLU A 290 -4.87 -25.59 -15.06
N SER A 291 -4.92 -25.73 -13.73
CA SER A 291 -5.28 -24.67 -12.79
C SER A 291 -4.08 -24.00 -12.12
N VAL A 292 -2.85 -24.37 -12.49
CA VAL A 292 -1.63 -23.76 -11.95
C VAL A 292 -1.64 -22.24 -12.16
N PRO A 293 -1.55 -21.43 -11.09
CA PRO A 293 -1.58 -19.97 -11.21
C PRO A 293 -0.42 -19.41 -12.04
N ILE A 294 -0.74 -18.50 -12.96
CA ILE A 294 0.24 -17.71 -13.72
C ILE A 294 0.33 -16.34 -13.07
N THR A 295 1.49 -16.02 -12.50
CA THR A 295 1.80 -14.70 -11.93
C THR A 295 2.68 -13.92 -12.90
N VAL A 296 2.40 -12.64 -13.05
CA VAL A 296 3.24 -11.74 -13.87
C VAL A 296 3.76 -10.60 -13.02
N SER A 297 4.97 -10.15 -13.32
CA SER A 297 5.57 -8.94 -12.76
C SER A 297 6.32 -8.19 -13.86
N ASN A 298 6.80 -6.98 -13.53
CA ASN A 298 7.61 -6.04 -14.33
C ASN A 298 6.87 -4.78 -14.77
N SER A 299 7.26 -3.66 -14.17
CA SER A 299 6.90 -2.29 -14.59
C SER A 299 5.40 -2.09 -14.91
N ILE A 300 4.54 -2.79 -14.18
CA ILE A 300 3.08 -2.78 -14.39
C ILE A 300 2.51 -1.47 -13.87
N ASP A 301 2.02 -0.62 -14.77
CA ASP A 301 1.29 0.61 -14.44
C ASP A 301 -0.23 0.41 -14.54
N GLU A 302 -1.00 1.50 -14.48
CA GLU A 302 -2.47 1.45 -14.56
C GLU A 302 -2.97 0.88 -15.90
N GLU A 303 -2.28 1.17 -17.02
CA GLU A 303 -2.69 0.75 -18.36
C GLU A 303 -2.39 -0.75 -18.58
N GLU A 304 -1.18 -1.18 -18.26
CA GLU A 304 -0.80 -2.58 -18.37
C GLU A 304 -1.61 -3.44 -17.38
N LEU A 305 -1.91 -2.93 -16.19
CA LEU A 305 -2.80 -3.60 -15.24
C LEU A 305 -4.19 -3.83 -15.82
N ALA A 306 -4.77 -2.83 -16.50
CA ALA A 306 -6.07 -2.97 -17.15
C ALA A 306 -6.03 -4.05 -18.25
N ARG A 307 -4.96 -4.07 -19.06
CA ARG A 307 -4.73 -5.08 -20.10
C ARG A 307 -4.62 -6.49 -19.52
N LEU A 308 -3.89 -6.66 -18.42
CA LEU A 308 -3.69 -7.95 -17.76
C LEU A 308 -4.92 -8.41 -16.97
N ALA A 309 -5.73 -7.49 -16.47
CA ALA A 309 -6.94 -7.77 -15.71
C ALA A 309 -8.18 -8.01 -16.58
N GLN A 310 -8.11 -7.77 -17.89
CA GLN A 310 -9.25 -7.90 -18.79
C GLN A 310 -9.87 -9.31 -18.77
N LYS A 311 -11.17 -9.38 -19.08
CA LYS A 311 -11.90 -10.65 -19.16
C LYS A 311 -11.26 -11.58 -20.18
N GLY A 312 -11.06 -12.84 -19.81
CA GLY A 312 -10.38 -13.85 -20.64
C GLY A 312 -8.85 -13.86 -20.51
N SER A 313 -8.27 -12.99 -19.68
CA SER A 313 -6.86 -13.09 -19.31
C SER A 313 -6.60 -14.32 -18.44
N GLU A 314 -5.60 -15.13 -18.85
CA GLU A 314 -5.13 -16.33 -18.15
C GLU A 314 -4.19 -16.02 -16.97
N VAL A 315 -3.87 -14.74 -16.74
CA VAL A 315 -3.09 -14.27 -15.60
C VAL A 315 -3.93 -14.35 -14.33
N ASN A 316 -3.38 -14.95 -13.27
CA ASN A 316 -4.05 -15.11 -11.98
C ASN A 316 -3.51 -14.14 -10.92
N GLY A 317 -2.21 -13.87 -10.95
CA GLY A 317 -1.52 -12.99 -10.01
C GLY A 317 -0.74 -11.88 -10.71
N ILE A 318 -0.73 -10.70 -10.10
CA ILE A 318 -0.04 -9.52 -10.64
C ILE A 318 0.82 -8.91 -9.55
N GLY A 319 2.14 -8.96 -9.74
CA GLY A 319 3.15 -8.38 -8.88
C GLY A 319 3.47 -6.95 -9.32
N ILE A 320 3.09 -5.97 -8.51
CA ILE A 320 3.28 -4.55 -8.82
C ILE A 320 4.35 -3.97 -7.89
N GLY A 321 5.35 -3.34 -8.49
CA GLY A 321 6.52 -2.81 -7.79
C GLY A 321 6.53 -1.28 -7.72
N THR A 322 7.30 -0.66 -8.61
CA THR A 322 7.56 0.78 -8.60
C THR A 322 6.28 1.63 -8.60
N SER A 323 5.32 1.33 -9.47
CA SER A 323 4.11 2.14 -9.66
C SER A 323 3.25 2.27 -8.39
N VAL A 324 3.17 1.22 -7.56
CA VAL A 324 2.40 1.28 -6.31
C VAL A 324 3.13 2.07 -5.22
N VAL A 325 4.46 1.91 -5.10
CA VAL A 325 5.23 2.52 -3.98
C VAL A 325 5.73 3.93 -4.27
N THR A 326 5.92 4.31 -5.54
CA THR A 326 6.43 5.65 -5.91
C THR A 326 5.35 6.59 -6.44
N CYS A 327 4.14 6.08 -6.73
CA CYS A 327 3.00 6.86 -7.22
C CYS A 327 3.39 7.83 -8.37
N PRO A 328 3.91 7.31 -9.51
CA PRO A 328 4.64 8.13 -10.49
C PRO A 328 3.82 9.26 -11.11
N ARG A 329 2.50 9.12 -11.25
CA ARG A 329 1.61 10.17 -11.77
C ARG A 329 1.48 11.36 -10.81
N GLN A 330 1.57 11.11 -9.51
CA GLN A 330 1.45 12.10 -8.45
C GLN A 330 2.21 11.60 -7.20
N PRO A 331 3.51 11.88 -7.08
CA PRO A 331 4.35 11.31 -6.01
C PRO A 331 4.14 12.00 -4.65
N SER A 332 3.24 12.97 -4.56
CA SER A 332 2.89 13.67 -3.32
C SER A 332 1.41 14.07 -3.30
N LEU A 333 0.80 13.99 -2.11
CA LEU A 333 -0.47 14.64 -1.85
C LEU A 333 -0.24 16.07 -1.38
N GLY A 334 -1.13 16.98 -1.80
CA GLY A 334 -1.13 18.39 -1.37
C GLY A 334 -1.61 18.61 0.07
N CYS A 335 -1.41 17.65 0.96
CA CYS A 335 -1.84 17.75 2.36
C CYS A 335 -1.08 18.89 3.08
N VAL A 336 -1.80 19.65 3.89
CA VAL A 336 -1.25 20.83 4.58
C VAL A 336 -1.51 20.80 6.08
N TYR A 337 -0.62 21.45 6.81
CA TYR A 337 -0.75 21.71 8.23
C TYR A 337 -0.97 23.19 8.47
N LYS A 338 -2.06 23.56 9.14
CA LYS A 338 -2.42 24.97 9.38
C LYS A 338 -2.89 25.20 10.81
N LEU A 339 -2.48 26.33 11.36
CA LEU A 339 -2.96 26.85 12.63
C LEU A 339 -4.34 27.49 12.41
N VAL A 340 -5.35 27.02 13.14
CA VAL A 340 -6.75 27.49 12.97
C VAL A 340 -7.26 28.29 14.16
N SER A 341 -6.61 28.20 15.33
CA SER A 341 -6.98 28.92 16.56
C SER A 341 -5.80 29.05 17.53
N VAL A 342 -5.71 30.21 18.22
CA VAL A 342 -4.73 30.51 19.28
C VAL A 342 -5.40 31.27 20.42
N GLY A 343 -5.25 30.81 21.66
CA GLY A 343 -5.91 31.40 22.82
C GLY A 343 -7.44 31.38 22.70
N GLY A 344 -7.99 30.38 22.00
CA GLY A 344 -9.42 30.30 21.64
C GLY A 344 -9.86 31.32 20.58
N GLN A 345 -8.93 32.10 20.01
CA GLN A 345 -9.21 33.07 18.96
C GLN A 345 -8.96 32.44 17.58
N PRO A 346 -9.95 32.42 16.67
CA PRO A 346 -9.78 31.88 15.32
C PRO A 346 -8.66 32.57 14.54
N ARG A 347 -7.99 31.81 13.65
CA ARG A 347 -6.96 32.29 12.74
C ARG A 347 -7.29 31.84 11.32
N MET A 348 -7.17 32.78 10.37
CA MET A 348 -7.41 32.55 8.96
C MET A 348 -6.23 33.09 8.17
N LYS A 349 -5.64 32.26 7.31
CA LYS A 349 -4.72 32.74 6.29
C LYS A 349 -5.54 33.23 5.10
N LEU A 350 -5.48 34.53 4.85
CA LEU A 350 -5.96 35.13 3.62
C LEU A 350 -4.85 35.11 2.56
N THR A 351 -5.25 35.00 1.31
CA THR A 351 -4.34 34.93 0.17
C THR A 351 -5.11 35.39 -1.08
N GLU A 352 -4.36 35.95 -2.03
CA GLU A 352 -4.89 36.42 -3.31
C GLU A 352 -5.58 35.33 -4.13
N ASP A 353 -5.23 34.07 -3.88
CA ASP A 353 -5.84 32.89 -4.46
C ASP A 353 -6.95 32.36 -3.52
N PRO A 354 -8.24 32.56 -3.83
CA PRO A 354 -9.35 32.18 -2.95
C PRO A 354 -9.36 30.68 -2.61
N GLU A 355 -8.81 29.83 -3.48
CA GLU A 355 -8.75 28.39 -3.25
C GLU A 355 -7.77 28.02 -2.14
N LYS A 356 -6.71 28.81 -1.94
CA LYS A 356 -5.68 28.60 -0.91
C LYS A 356 -6.03 29.20 0.45
N GLN A 357 -7.23 29.77 0.60
CA GLN A 357 -7.70 30.32 1.87
C GLN A 357 -8.06 29.19 2.85
N THR A 358 -7.49 29.27 4.04
CA THR A 358 -7.72 28.27 5.09
C THR A 358 -9.01 28.55 5.85
N LEU A 359 -9.68 27.53 6.39
CA LEU A 359 -10.87 27.73 7.22
C LEU A 359 -10.52 28.02 8.70
N PRO A 360 -11.08 29.08 9.30
CA PRO A 360 -10.77 29.49 10.67
C PRO A 360 -11.43 28.60 11.73
N GLY A 361 -10.93 28.71 12.96
CA GLY A 361 -11.58 28.19 14.16
C GLY A 361 -11.38 26.68 14.38
N SER A 362 -11.64 26.26 15.61
CA SER A 362 -11.67 24.84 15.98
C SER A 362 -12.93 24.21 15.39
N LYS A 363 -12.79 23.09 14.66
CA LYS A 363 -13.89 22.52 13.86
C LYS A 363 -14.19 21.07 14.21
N ALA A 364 -15.43 20.68 13.93
CA ALA A 364 -15.91 19.30 13.87
C ALA A 364 -16.35 18.98 12.44
N ALA A 365 -16.17 17.73 12.01
CA ALA A 365 -16.47 17.26 10.67
C ALA A 365 -17.44 16.08 10.71
N PHE A 366 -18.46 16.13 9.86
CA PHE A 366 -19.53 15.15 9.81
C PHE A 366 -19.81 14.73 8.37
N ARG A 367 -20.14 13.47 8.18
CA ARG A 367 -20.55 12.90 6.90
C ARG A 367 -22.05 12.70 6.87
N LEU A 368 -22.69 13.29 5.86
CA LEU A 368 -24.12 13.21 5.66
C LEU A 368 -24.45 12.07 4.69
N LEU A 369 -25.38 11.21 5.11
CA LEU A 369 -25.77 10.02 4.38
C LEU A 369 -27.25 10.04 4.01
N GLY A 370 -27.57 9.51 2.83
CA GLY A 370 -28.93 9.25 2.39
C GLY A 370 -29.52 7.98 3.04
N SER A 371 -30.82 7.76 2.86
CA SER A 371 -31.53 6.61 3.44
C SER A 371 -31.05 5.25 2.94
N ASN A 372 -30.46 5.22 1.74
CA ASN A 372 -29.84 4.04 1.14
C ASN A 372 -28.35 3.88 1.50
N GLY A 373 -27.82 4.69 2.42
CA GLY A 373 -26.41 4.69 2.79
C GLY A 373 -25.47 5.39 1.80
N SER A 374 -26.02 6.08 0.78
CA SER A 374 -25.22 6.88 -0.15
C SER A 374 -24.60 8.09 0.54
N LEU A 375 -23.39 8.43 0.10
CA LEU A 375 -22.66 9.61 0.57
C LEU A 375 -23.21 10.87 -0.10
N LEU A 376 -23.78 11.79 0.68
CA LEU A 376 -24.33 13.04 0.15
C LEU A 376 -23.26 14.13 0.08
N MET A 377 -22.63 14.42 1.22
CA MET A 377 -21.58 15.44 1.38
C MET A 377 -20.94 15.33 2.77
N ASP A 378 -19.78 15.95 2.95
CA ASP A 378 -19.20 16.20 4.27
C ASP A 378 -19.49 17.65 4.70
N VAL A 379 -19.80 17.86 5.98
CA VAL A 379 -20.09 19.17 6.57
C VAL A 379 -19.05 19.49 7.65
N LEU A 380 -18.46 20.68 7.55
CA LEU A 380 -17.61 21.27 8.57
C LEU A 380 -18.40 22.29 9.39
N GLN A 381 -18.28 22.20 10.70
CA GLN A 381 -18.90 23.13 11.64
C GLN A 381 -17.93 23.51 12.75
N LEU A 382 -18.21 24.57 13.49
CA LEU A 382 -17.41 24.95 14.66
C LEU A 382 -17.58 23.89 15.77
N ALA A 383 -16.52 23.65 16.54
CA ALA A 383 -16.49 22.58 17.55
C ALA A 383 -17.50 22.78 18.69
N GLU A 384 -17.93 24.03 18.94
CA GLU A 384 -18.96 24.40 19.90
C GLU A 384 -20.40 24.22 19.39
N GLU A 385 -20.58 23.99 18.08
CA GLU A 385 -21.90 23.75 17.52
C GLU A 385 -22.45 22.38 17.94
N PRO A 386 -23.75 22.27 18.24
CA PRO A 386 -24.36 20.97 18.47
C PRO A 386 -24.19 20.10 17.22
N PRO A 387 -23.88 18.79 17.36
CA PRO A 387 -23.77 17.89 16.22
C PRO A 387 -25.08 17.83 15.41
N PRO A 388 -25.01 17.74 14.06
CA PRO A 388 -26.20 17.60 13.25
C PRO A 388 -26.88 16.25 13.52
N GLN A 389 -28.21 16.23 13.46
CA GLN A 389 -29.00 15.03 13.73
C GLN A 389 -29.61 14.43 12.46
N ALA A 390 -29.83 13.11 12.49
CA ALA A 390 -30.57 12.41 11.45
C ALA A 390 -31.99 12.98 11.32
N GLY A 391 -32.45 13.19 10.08
CA GLY A 391 -33.76 13.74 9.76
C GLY A 391 -33.91 15.25 9.98
N GLN A 392 -32.90 15.92 10.56
CA GLN A 392 -32.88 17.37 10.74
C GLN A 392 -32.66 18.06 9.40
N GLU A 393 -33.35 19.17 9.17
CA GLU A 393 -33.06 20.04 8.04
C GLU A 393 -31.87 20.95 8.35
N LEU A 394 -30.83 20.89 7.52
CA LEU A 394 -29.60 21.64 7.69
C LEU A 394 -29.44 22.62 6.53
N ARG A 395 -29.24 23.89 6.87
CA ARG A 395 -28.81 24.91 5.92
C ARG A 395 -27.29 24.96 5.89
N VAL A 396 -26.70 24.70 4.73
CA VAL A 396 -25.25 24.57 4.56
C VAL A 396 -24.78 25.35 3.34
N TRP A 397 -23.49 25.73 3.34
CA TRP A 397 -22.84 26.43 2.24
C TRP A 397 -21.82 25.51 1.58
N PRO A 398 -22.14 24.89 0.43
CA PRO A 398 -21.16 24.15 -0.34
C PRO A 398 -19.95 25.03 -0.67
N ARG A 399 -18.74 24.47 -0.58
CA ARG A 399 -17.51 25.20 -0.89
C ARG A 399 -17.54 25.67 -2.34
N GLY A 400 -17.33 26.97 -2.55
CA GLY A 400 -17.35 27.61 -3.86
C GLY A 400 -18.74 28.04 -4.34
N ALA A 401 -19.82 27.68 -3.64
CA ALA A 401 -21.16 28.17 -3.94
C ALA A 401 -21.37 29.57 -3.36
N GLN A 402 -22.11 30.42 -4.09
CA GLN A 402 -22.54 31.73 -3.60
C GLN A 402 -23.75 31.65 -2.68
N GLU A 403 -24.56 30.59 -2.83
CA GLU A 403 -25.82 30.42 -2.11
C GLU A 403 -25.78 29.17 -1.22
N SER A 404 -26.52 29.25 -0.11
CA SER A 404 -26.76 28.10 0.75
C SER A 404 -27.68 27.09 0.07
N CYS A 405 -27.50 25.81 0.35
CA CYS A 405 -28.48 24.78 0.07
C CYS A 405 -29.05 24.18 1.37
N THR A 406 -30.19 23.51 1.23
CA THR A 406 -30.82 22.80 2.33
C THR A 406 -30.67 21.30 2.10
N VAL A 407 -30.20 20.59 3.12
CA VAL A 407 -30.01 19.13 3.10
C VAL A 407 -30.67 18.49 4.32
N ARG A 408 -31.30 17.34 4.12
CA ARG A 408 -31.88 16.53 5.20
C ARG A 408 -31.26 15.13 5.19
N PRO A 409 -30.20 14.87 5.97
CA PRO A 409 -29.54 13.57 6.01
C PRO A 409 -30.43 12.52 6.69
N ALA A 410 -30.40 11.28 6.20
CA ALA A 410 -31.01 10.15 6.90
C ALA A 410 -30.11 9.64 8.04
N HIS A 411 -28.78 9.73 7.86
CA HIS A 411 -27.80 9.41 8.90
C HIS A 411 -26.65 10.43 8.90
N VAL A 412 -26.02 10.58 10.07
CA VAL A 412 -24.89 11.49 10.29
C VAL A 412 -23.78 10.71 10.97
N GLU A 413 -22.59 10.69 10.37
CA GLU A 413 -21.39 10.03 10.91
C GLU A 413 -20.33 11.07 11.28
N PRO A 414 -19.82 11.13 12.53
CA PRO A 414 -18.68 12.00 12.86
C PRO A 414 -17.39 11.44 12.24
N LEU A 415 -16.62 12.28 11.56
CA LEU A 415 -15.39 11.87 10.86
C LEU A 415 -14.15 11.88 11.75
N LEU A 416 -14.13 12.74 12.77
CA LEU A 416 -12.99 12.89 13.68
C LEU A 416 -13.25 12.17 15.00
N ARG A 417 -12.32 11.29 15.37
CA ARG A 417 -12.31 10.60 16.67
C ARG A 417 -11.10 11.04 17.51
N LEU A 418 -11.30 11.16 18.83
CA LEU A 418 -10.24 11.49 19.77
C LEU A 418 -9.36 10.26 20.04
N TRP A 419 -8.16 10.24 19.45
CA TRP A 419 -7.19 9.15 19.64
C TRP A 419 -6.19 9.41 20.77
N VAL A 420 -5.74 10.66 20.90
CA VAL A 420 -4.72 11.07 21.87
C VAL A 420 -5.22 12.26 22.67
N GLN A 421 -5.22 12.13 24.00
CA GLN A 421 -5.53 13.20 24.93
C GLN A 421 -4.41 13.30 25.96
N GLN A 422 -3.83 14.50 26.12
CA GLN A 422 -2.75 14.75 27.09
C GLN A 422 -1.57 13.76 26.98
N GLY A 423 -1.21 13.40 25.74
CA GLY A 423 -0.10 12.48 25.46
C GLY A 423 -0.42 11.00 25.67
N GLN A 424 -1.64 10.66 26.09
CA GLN A 424 -2.09 9.28 26.28
C GLN A 424 -3.09 8.86 25.20
N LEU A 425 -3.02 7.60 24.79
CA LEU A 425 -4.02 7.01 23.90
C LEU A 425 -5.34 6.84 24.66
N CYS A 426 -6.43 7.30 24.06
CA CYS A 426 -7.77 7.17 24.65
C CYS A 426 -8.40 5.79 24.39
N GLU A 427 -8.02 5.14 23.29
CA GLU A 427 -8.54 3.86 22.83
C GLU A 427 -7.41 3.03 22.20
N PRO A 428 -7.53 1.69 22.17
CA PRO A 428 -6.58 0.84 21.45
C PRO A 428 -6.62 1.12 19.94
N LEU A 429 -5.46 1.06 19.28
CA LEU A 429 -5.37 1.23 17.83
C LEU A 429 -6.06 0.06 17.11
N PRO A 430 -6.76 0.31 15.99
CA PRO A 430 -7.38 -0.73 15.20
C PRO A 430 -6.31 -1.60 14.57
N SER A 431 -6.63 -2.88 14.40
CA SER A 431 -5.82 -3.80 13.62
C SER A 431 -5.80 -3.39 12.13
N LEU A 432 -4.79 -3.88 11.41
CA LEU A 432 -4.69 -3.66 9.97
C LEU A 432 -5.87 -4.31 9.22
N ALA A 433 -6.39 -5.43 9.71
CA ALA A 433 -7.54 -6.12 9.13
C ALA A 433 -8.83 -5.31 9.29
N GLU A 434 -9.09 -4.74 10.48
CA GLU A 434 -10.23 -3.84 10.72
C GLU A 434 -10.14 -2.58 9.84
N SER A 435 -8.95 -1.98 9.77
CA SER A 435 -8.70 -0.80 8.92
C SER A 435 -8.90 -1.11 7.44
N ARG A 436 -8.45 -2.27 6.96
CA ARG A 436 -8.65 -2.74 5.58
C ARG A 436 -10.14 -2.98 5.31
N ALA A 437 -10.85 -3.66 6.20
CA ALA A 437 -12.28 -3.91 6.06
C ALA A 437 -13.09 -2.60 6.02
N PHE A 438 -12.74 -1.64 6.87
CA PHE A 438 -13.33 -0.31 6.87
C PHE A 438 -13.06 0.44 5.55
N ALA A 439 -11.84 0.37 5.02
CA ALA A 439 -11.50 0.98 3.73
C ALA A 439 -12.30 0.37 2.57
N GLN A 440 -12.38 -0.96 2.50
CA GLN A 440 -13.16 -1.65 1.46
C GLN A 440 -14.67 -1.34 1.56
N LEU A 441 -15.23 -1.29 2.77
CA LEU A 441 -16.62 -0.89 2.99
C LEU A 441 -16.86 0.58 2.60
N SER A 442 -15.92 1.47 2.92
CA SER A 442 -16.03 2.89 2.57
C SER A 442 -15.99 3.09 1.06
N LEU A 443 -15.07 2.40 0.37
CA LEU A 443 -15.02 2.36 -1.08
C LEU A 443 -16.32 1.79 -1.66
N SER A 444 -16.89 0.75 -1.07
CA SER A 444 -18.14 0.14 -1.53
C SER A 444 -19.38 1.03 -1.35
N ARG A 445 -19.31 2.10 -0.56
CA ARG A 445 -20.38 3.11 -0.39
C ARG A 445 -20.26 4.29 -1.36
N LEU A 446 -19.10 4.52 -1.97
CA LEU A 446 -18.92 5.60 -2.96
C LEU A 446 -19.82 5.35 -4.18
N SER A 447 -20.42 6.40 -4.75
CA SER A 447 -21.16 6.26 -6.00
C SER A 447 -20.21 5.91 -7.16
N PRO A 448 -20.69 5.28 -8.23
CA PRO A 448 -19.87 5.02 -9.42
C PRO A 448 -19.19 6.29 -9.96
N ALA A 449 -19.87 7.44 -9.87
CA ALA A 449 -19.34 8.72 -10.31
C ALA A 449 -18.11 9.21 -9.53
N HIS A 450 -18.09 8.98 -8.22
CA HIS A 450 -16.93 9.31 -7.37
C HIS A 450 -15.80 8.27 -7.46
N ARG A 451 -16.11 7.03 -7.88
CA ARG A 451 -15.11 5.97 -8.07
C ARG A 451 -14.40 6.01 -9.43
N ARG A 452 -14.87 6.84 -10.37
CA ARG A 452 -14.23 6.97 -11.68
C ARG A 452 -12.76 7.38 -11.52
N LEU A 453 -11.88 6.69 -12.23
CA LEU A 453 -10.44 6.96 -12.16
C LEU A 453 -10.04 8.20 -12.96
N GLU A 454 -10.82 8.50 -13.99
CA GLU A 454 -10.69 9.67 -14.85
C GLU A 454 -11.95 10.53 -14.70
N GLN A 455 -11.74 11.84 -14.52
CA GLN A 455 -12.81 12.84 -14.39
C GLN A 455 -13.94 12.41 -13.42
N PRO A 456 -13.62 12.08 -12.15
CA PRO A 456 -14.65 11.81 -11.15
C PRO A 456 -15.49 13.07 -10.89
N GLU A 457 -16.74 12.86 -10.45
CA GLU A 457 -17.52 13.97 -9.90
C GLU A 457 -16.87 14.51 -8.63
N LEU A 458 -16.99 15.82 -8.41
CA LEU A 458 -16.49 16.47 -7.21
C LEU A 458 -17.37 16.11 -6.02
N TYR A 459 -16.77 15.46 -5.02
CA TYR A 459 -17.45 15.22 -3.76
C TYR A 459 -17.63 16.56 -3.02
N GLN A 460 -18.83 16.82 -2.52
CA GLN A 460 -19.14 18.12 -1.93
C GLN A 460 -18.71 18.19 -0.47
N VAL A 461 -18.07 19.31 -0.11
CA VAL A 461 -17.80 19.69 1.29
C VAL A 461 -18.49 21.01 1.54
N ALA A 462 -19.27 21.10 2.62
CA ALA A 462 -20.06 22.28 2.94
C ALA A 462 -19.73 22.82 4.34
N LEU A 463 -20.04 24.09 4.57
CA LEU A 463 -19.86 24.78 5.85
C LEU A 463 -21.21 24.95 6.55
N SER A 464 -21.21 24.86 7.89
CA SER A 464 -22.35 25.29 8.69
C SER A 464 -22.58 26.79 8.55
N GLU A 465 -23.79 27.24 8.87
CA GLU A 465 -24.15 28.66 8.87
C GLU A 465 -23.21 29.51 9.73
N LYS A 466 -22.87 29.03 10.95
CA LYS A 466 -21.98 29.78 11.84
C LYS A 466 -20.54 29.79 11.36
N LEU A 467 -20.05 28.68 10.78
CA LEU A 467 -18.71 28.64 10.23
C LEU A 467 -18.59 29.55 8.99
N GLN A 468 -19.59 29.57 8.11
CA GLN A 468 -19.64 30.50 6.99
C GLN A 468 -19.65 31.96 7.46
N ALA A 469 -20.50 32.29 8.45
CA ALA A 469 -20.53 33.64 9.02
C ALA A 469 -19.19 34.06 9.64
N LEU A 470 -18.45 33.13 10.25
CA LEU A 470 -17.10 33.38 10.76
C LEU A 470 -16.09 33.67 9.64
N VAL A 471 -16.15 32.89 8.56
CA VAL A 471 -15.32 33.10 7.36
C VAL A 471 -15.58 34.49 6.78
N ASP A 472 -16.86 34.87 6.61
CA ASP A 472 -17.23 36.17 6.04
C ASP A 472 -16.76 37.33 6.91
N LYS A 473 -16.94 37.21 8.24
CA LYS A 473 -16.49 38.21 9.21
C LYS A 473 -14.98 38.44 9.14
N LEU A 474 -14.19 37.36 9.11
CA LEU A 474 -12.73 37.46 9.08
C LEU A 474 -12.23 37.95 7.71
N SER A 475 -12.89 37.57 6.63
CA SER A 475 -12.57 38.03 5.27
C SER A 475 -12.86 39.52 5.09
N ALA A 476 -13.94 40.03 5.69
CA ALA A 476 -14.30 41.45 5.66
C ALA A 476 -13.37 42.33 6.51
N SER A 477 -12.72 41.78 7.54
CA SER A 477 -11.82 42.51 8.44
C SER A 477 -10.41 42.77 7.87
N SER A 478 -10.11 42.25 6.68
CA SER A 478 -8.83 42.47 6.01
C SER A 478 -8.84 43.77 5.20
N PRO A 479 -7.77 44.58 5.23
CA PRO A 479 -7.67 45.73 4.34
C PRO A 479 -7.69 45.24 2.89
N ARG A 480 -8.72 45.64 2.13
CA ARG A 480 -8.65 45.61 0.66
C ARG A 480 -7.68 46.72 0.28
N GLU A 481 -6.65 46.43 -0.52
CA GLU A 481 -5.85 47.50 -1.11
C GLU A 481 -6.79 48.46 -1.83
N SER A 482 -6.80 49.72 -1.38
CA SER A 482 -7.44 50.81 -2.12
C SER A 482 -6.81 50.83 -3.52
N PRO A 483 -7.60 50.89 -4.61
CA PRO A 483 -7.02 51.16 -5.92
C PRO A 483 -6.27 52.49 -5.81
N MET A 484 -4.99 52.50 -6.16
CA MET A 484 -4.22 53.74 -6.22
C MET A 484 -4.98 54.73 -7.10
N VAL A 485 -5.59 55.73 -6.46
CA VAL A 485 -6.09 56.92 -7.12
C VAL A 485 -4.87 57.55 -7.76
N GLY A 486 -4.82 57.53 -9.09
CA GLY A 486 -3.78 58.21 -9.85
C GLY A 486 -3.69 59.66 -9.37
N ALA A 487 -2.51 60.04 -8.89
CA ALA A 487 -2.18 61.43 -8.65
C ALA A 487 -2.26 62.16 -10.01
N ALA A 488 -3.00 63.26 -9.99
CA ALA A 488 -3.29 64.15 -11.11
C ALA A 488 -2.05 64.79 -11.73
#